data_AF-A0A2N5JNL6-F1
#
_entry.id   AF-A0A2N5JNL6-F1
#
_cell.length_a   1.000
_cell.length_b   1.000
_cell.length_c   1.000
_cell.angle_alpha   90.00
_cell.angle_beta   90.00
_cell.angle_gamma   90.00
#
_symmetry.space_group_name_H-M   'P 1'
#
loop_
_entity.id
_entity.type
_entity.pdbx_description
1 polymer ?
#
loop_
_entity_poly.entity_id
_entity_poly.type
_entity_poly.pdbx_seq_one_letter_code
_entity_poly.pdbx_strand_id
1 'polypeptide(L)'
;MLITLPEDILTTIVNDKSSVQGNLYGNIRDDGDVVQITGVTPDTGLLVGNWQMKMSLPDEPVGIQSGPIMLVVQKDKADFPSVQAYYRDTRNWILSELMVIRPFADFDARIKGLFEVSRLASKRVAIIGLGSGGAVVATQLVRCGVGHFRLVDFDRLEVHNIARHVCDLRDIGRYKTRALRDLLMNSSPFVQVETYEVNILDDLTLLQEIVEGCDLVIAATDSEESKMAINRVCWQRGIPAVYGAAYNRAFGGDVFRVASSTDACYACFHTVVAEFFGPPPAATDDFSPGYADPSQMADLIAEPGLAMDAGMIALILTRVALLTLLRDVQTSLPDFTSNWILFGNRAEWIFQKPLESIFIDVPKRPDCPVCNYTAYASLNLGMSVDEARDTAHRILQELPQIDISSRIHPHYSEEER
;
A
#
# COMPACT_ATOMS: atom_id res chain seq x y z
N MET A 1 21.77 -28.05 8.75
CA MET A 1 20.77 -27.24 9.47
C MET A 1 21.25 -25.79 9.52
N LEU A 2 20.40 -24.85 9.11
CA LEU A 2 20.60 -23.41 9.23
C LEU A 2 19.70 -22.90 10.35
N ILE A 3 20.25 -22.10 11.27
CA ILE A 3 19.49 -21.50 12.35
C ILE A 3 19.42 -20.00 12.09
N THR A 4 18.22 -19.44 12.14
CA THR A 4 18.01 -18.00 12.02
C THR A 4 17.56 -17.42 13.37
N LEU A 5 18.21 -16.33 13.78
CA LEU A 5 18.01 -15.70 15.08
C LEU A 5 17.85 -14.18 14.90
N PRO A 6 16.65 -13.63 15.16
CA PRO A 6 16.45 -12.19 15.29
C PRO A 6 17.34 -11.57 16.39
N GLU A 7 17.97 -10.43 16.08
CA GLU A 7 18.91 -9.73 16.97
C GLU A 7 18.25 -9.18 18.25
N ASP A 8 16.97 -8.85 18.21
CA ASP A 8 16.17 -8.43 19.38
C ASP A 8 16.02 -9.54 20.42
N ILE A 9 15.91 -10.80 19.98
CA ILE A 9 15.93 -11.98 20.86
C ILE A 9 17.30 -12.10 21.53
N LEU A 10 18.38 -11.94 20.77
CA LEU A 10 19.74 -11.96 21.31
C LEU A 10 19.97 -10.84 22.33
N THR A 11 19.45 -9.65 22.04
CA THR A 11 19.48 -8.49 22.94
C THR A 11 18.69 -8.77 24.23
N THR A 12 17.54 -9.41 24.13
CA THR A 12 16.71 -9.81 25.27
C THR A 12 17.46 -10.81 26.17
N ILE A 13 18.08 -11.84 25.58
CA ILE A 13 18.90 -12.83 26.30
C ILE A 13 20.02 -12.16 27.09
N VAL A 14 20.76 -11.23 26.47
CA VAL A 14 21.93 -10.60 27.10
C VAL A 14 21.55 -9.57 28.18
N ASN A 15 20.37 -8.97 28.06
CA ASN A 15 19.86 -8.00 29.02
C ASN A 15 19.09 -8.63 30.18
N ASP A 16 18.64 -9.89 30.07
CA ASP A 16 18.09 -10.63 31.19
C ASP A 16 19.18 -10.96 32.22
N LYS A 17 19.23 -10.16 33.30
CA LYS A 17 20.17 -10.35 34.40
C LYS A 17 19.75 -11.45 35.38
N SER A 18 18.53 -11.96 35.26
CA SER A 18 17.95 -12.93 36.21
C SER A 18 18.17 -14.39 35.78
N SER A 19 18.46 -14.62 34.49
CA SER A 19 18.59 -15.96 33.92
C SER A 19 19.91 -16.10 33.17
N VAL A 20 20.62 -17.22 33.38
CA VAL A 20 21.82 -17.59 32.59
C VAL A 20 21.51 -18.67 31.55
N GLN A 21 20.26 -19.13 31.48
CA GLN A 21 19.78 -20.12 30.54
C GLN A 21 18.26 -20.03 30.40
N GLY A 22 17.70 -20.52 29.28
CA GLY A 22 16.27 -20.50 29.03
C GLY A 22 15.85 -21.31 27.80
N ASN A 23 14.57 -21.22 27.46
CA ASN A 23 13.98 -21.94 26.32
C ASN A 23 14.05 -21.11 25.04
N LEU A 24 14.01 -21.79 23.90
CA LEU A 24 13.87 -21.17 22.57
C LEU A 24 12.59 -21.68 21.91
N TYR A 25 11.81 -20.74 21.41
CA TYR A 25 10.59 -20.99 20.67
C TYR A 25 10.75 -20.56 19.21
N GLY A 26 10.12 -21.27 18.29
CA GLY A 26 10.28 -21.01 16.86
C GLY A 26 9.53 -21.96 15.95
N ASN A 27 9.97 -22.01 14.69
CA ASN A 27 9.42 -22.85 13.64
C ASN A 27 10.52 -23.72 13.02
N ILE A 28 10.18 -24.96 12.71
CA ILE A 28 11.03 -25.86 11.92
C ILE A 28 10.50 -25.84 10.49
N ARG A 29 11.38 -25.61 9.52
CA ARG A 29 11.07 -25.46 8.09
C ARG A 29 12.01 -26.32 7.25
N ASP A 30 11.67 -26.44 5.96
CA ASP A 30 12.45 -27.15 4.95
C ASP A 30 12.82 -28.57 5.41
N ASP A 31 11.80 -29.34 5.81
CA ASP A 31 11.93 -30.72 6.29
C ASP A 31 12.90 -30.91 7.48
N GLY A 32 13.16 -29.85 8.25
CA GLY A 32 14.07 -29.88 9.40
C GLY A 32 15.42 -29.22 9.14
N ASP A 33 15.70 -28.78 7.91
CA ASP A 33 16.97 -28.15 7.58
C ASP A 33 17.06 -26.70 8.06
N VAL A 34 15.94 -26.04 8.34
CA VAL A 34 15.93 -24.66 8.84
C VAL A 34 15.17 -24.57 10.16
N VAL A 35 15.79 -23.94 11.16
CA VAL A 35 15.12 -23.54 12.40
C VAL A 35 15.08 -22.03 12.47
N GLN A 36 13.88 -21.48 12.52
CA GLN A 36 13.65 -20.05 12.72
C GLN A 36 13.23 -19.79 14.16
N ILE A 37 14.11 -19.16 14.92
CA ILE A 37 13.84 -18.78 16.30
C ILE A 37 12.97 -17.52 16.31
N THR A 38 11.89 -17.53 17.08
CA THR A 38 10.93 -16.42 17.20
C THR A 38 10.82 -15.85 18.62
N GLY A 39 11.26 -16.59 19.66
CA GLY A 39 11.22 -16.07 21.04
C GLY A 39 11.96 -16.91 22.08
N VAL A 40 11.99 -16.40 23.33
CA VAL A 40 12.69 -17.00 24.49
C VAL A 40 11.84 -17.20 25.75
N THR A 41 10.63 -16.66 25.78
CA THR A 41 9.67 -16.70 26.90
C THR A 41 8.28 -16.84 26.28
N PRO A 42 7.35 -17.60 26.91
CA PRO A 42 6.28 -18.33 26.22
C PRO A 42 5.67 -17.50 25.08
N ASP A 43 6.03 -17.91 23.87
CA ASP A 43 5.56 -17.37 22.61
C ASP A 43 4.72 -18.46 21.94
N THR A 44 3.91 -18.11 20.95
CA THR A 44 3.02 -19.03 20.24
C THR A 44 3.73 -20.13 19.42
N GLY A 45 5.07 -20.15 19.42
CA GLY A 45 5.89 -21.07 18.64
C GLY A 45 6.14 -22.43 19.30
N LEU A 46 6.72 -23.36 18.53
CA LEU A 46 7.17 -24.66 19.02
C LEU A 46 8.41 -24.48 19.91
N LEU A 47 8.51 -25.23 21.01
CA LEU A 47 9.78 -25.35 21.74
C LEU A 47 10.81 -26.05 20.84
N VAL A 48 11.78 -25.31 20.33
CA VAL A 48 12.80 -25.81 19.40
C VAL A 48 14.13 -26.12 20.08
N GLY A 49 14.37 -25.56 21.27
CA GLY A 49 15.66 -25.69 21.92
C GLY A 49 15.79 -24.86 23.18
N ASN A 50 17.04 -24.56 23.52
CA ASN A 50 17.39 -23.77 24.69
C ASN A 50 18.60 -22.88 24.41
N TRP A 51 18.77 -21.86 25.25
CA TRP A 51 19.92 -20.97 25.22
C TRP A 51 20.63 -20.99 26.58
N GLN A 52 21.92 -20.69 26.57
CA GLN A 52 22.71 -20.49 27.78
C GLN A 52 23.77 -19.39 27.58
N MET A 53 24.03 -18.62 28.62
CA MET A 53 25.18 -17.71 28.72
C MET A 53 26.38 -18.48 29.29
N LYS A 54 27.39 -18.82 28.47
CA LYS A 54 28.48 -19.71 28.93
C LYS A 54 29.81 -19.61 28.17
N MET A 55 30.91 -19.95 28.85
CA MET A 55 32.27 -20.10 28.30
C MET A 55 32.52 -21.44 27.57
N SER A 56 31.66 -22.46 27.71
CA SER A 56 31.82 -23.79 27.09
C SER A 56 30.49 -24.53 26.87
N LEU A 57 30.47 -25.50 25.95
CA LEU A 57 29.33 -26.40 25.70
C LEU A 57 29.00 -27.25 26.95
N PRO A 58 27.73 -27.60 27.21
CA PRO A 58 27.36 -28.48 28.31
C PRO A 58 27.46 -29.95 27.88
N ASP A 59 27.98 -30.81 28.76
CA ASP A 59 28.01 -32.26 28.53
C ASP A 59 26.58 -32.85 28.50
N GLU A 60 25.67 -32.32 29.34
CA GLU A 60 24.22 -32.54 29.29
C GLU A 60 23.45 -31.25 29.66
N PRO A 61 22.29 -30.96 29.04
CA PRO A 61 21.45 -29.83 29.44
C PRO A 61 20.81 -30.11 30.80
N VAL A 62 21.39 -29.56 31.87
CA VAL A 62 20.86 -29.70 33.24
C VAL A 62 19.65 -28.76 33.41
N GLY A 63 18.46 -29.33 33.60
CA GLY A 63 17.29 -28.61 34.10
C GLY A 63 16.43 -27.85 33.08
N ILE A 64 16.55 -28.14 31.77
CA ILE A 64 15.74 -27.52 30.70
C ILE A 64 15.08 -28.62 29.85
N GLN A 65 13.84 -28.40 29.38
CA GLN A 65 13.20 -29.28 28.40
C GLN A 65 14.06 -29.34 27.12
N SER A 66 14.51 -30.54 26.75
CA SER A 66 15.47 -30.73 25.66
C SER A 66 14.80 -30.60 24.29
N GLY A 67 15.11 -29.54 23.55
CA GLY A 67 14.95 -29.48 22.09
C GLY A 67 16.27 -29.83 21.38
N PRO A 68 16.25 -30.09 20.06
CA PRO A 68 17.46 -30.41 19.30
C PRO A 68 18.44 -29.24 19.17
N ILE A 69 18.05 -28.01 19.53
CA ILE A 69 18.87 -26.81 19.33
C ILE A 69 19.41 -26.25 20.66
N MET A 70 20.66 -25.79 20.64
CA MET A 70 21.32 -25.06 21.72
C MET A 70 21.97 -23.78 21.19
N LEU A 71 21.62 -22.63 21.75
CA LEU A 71 22.37 -21.38 21.55
C LEU A 71 23.34 -21.14 22.71
N VAL A 72 24.61 -20.95 22.38
CA VAL A 72 25.64 -20.50 23.32
C VAL A 72 25.88 -19.01 23.07
N VAL A 73 25.51 -18.18 24.05
CA VAL A 73 25.63 -16.72 23.99
C VAL A 73 26.77 -16.28 24.89
N GLN A 74 27.68 -15.48 24.36
CA GLN A 74 28.78 -14.87 25.10
C GLN A 74 28.64 -13.36 25.07
N LYS A 75 28.59 -12.78 26.27
CA LYS A 75 28.57 -11.33 26.45
C LYS A 75 29.99 -10.80 26.28
N ASP A 76 30.30 -10.25 25.12
CA ASP A 76 31.58 -9.59 24.86
C ASP A 76 31.52 -8.10 25.26
N LYS A 77 32.68 -7.43 25.34
CA LYS A 77 32.77 -5.96 25.53
C LYS A 77 32.47 -5.17 24.24
N ALA A 78 32.33 -5.85 23.11
CA ALA A 78 31.95 -5.27 21.83
C ALA A 78 30.48 -4.84 21.80
N ASP A 79 30.09 -4.03 20.81
CA ASP A 79 28.72 -3.50 20.66
C ASP A 79 27.66 -4.61 20.48
N PHE A 80 28.06 -5.83 20.11
CA PHE A 80 27.19 -6.99 19.91
C PHE A 80 27.74 -8.25 20.60
N PRO A 81 26.90 -9.06 21.25
CA PRO A 81 27.30 -10.33 21.85
C PRO A 81 27.63 -11.38 20.78
N SER A 82 28.60 -12.25 21.05
CA SER A 82 28.89 -13.38 20.16
C SER A 82 27.94 -14.54 20.46
N VAL A 83 27.45 -15.18 19.41
CA VAL A 83 26.49 -16.29 19.52
C VAL A 83 26.89 -17.43 18.60
N GLN A 84 26.84 -18.64 19.12
CA GLN A 84 27.04 -19.88 18.38
C GLN A 84 25.81 -20.76 18.52
N ALA A 85 25.43 -21.43 17.44
CA ALA A 85 24.28 -22.32 17.44
C ALA A 85 24.74 -23.76 17.20
N TYR A 86 24.15 -24.68 17.94
CA TYR A 86 24.42 -26.11 17.85
C TYR A 86 23.12 -26.86 17.68
N TYR A 87 23.15 -27.93 16.90
CA TYR A 87 22.08 -28.91 16.86
C TYR A 87 22.57 -30.26 17.38
N ARG A 88 21.66 -31.07 17.91
CA ARG A 88 21.97 -32.38 18.47
C ARG A 88 21.65 -33.46 17.45
N ASP A 89 22.68 -34.12 16.94
CA ASP A 89 22.53 -35.48 16.38
C ASP A 89 22.46 -36.47 17.56
N THR A 90 21.94 -37.68 17.32
CA THR A 90 21.71 -38.83 18.21
C THR A 90 22.53 -38.90 19.51
N ARG A 91 23.80 -38.44 19.53
CA ARG A 91 24.60 -38.28 20.76
C ARG A 91 25.44 -37.00 20.88
N ASN A 92 25.63 -36.22 19.81
CA ASN A 92 26.65 -35.15 19.77
C ASN A 92 26.05 -33.78 19.44
N TRP A 93 26.62 -32.73 20.03
CA TRP A 93 26.39 -31.35 19.60
C TRP A 93 27.25 -31.05 18.37
N ILE A 94 26.60 -30.68 17.28
CA ILE A 94 27.22 -30.31 16.01
C ILE A 94 27.03 -28.80 15.83
N LEU A 95 28.13 -28.10 15.52
CA LEU A 95 28.08 -26.67 15.22
C LEU A 95 27.22 -26.45 13.97
N SER A 96 26.24 -25.57 14.10
CA SER A 96 25.30 -25.22 13.04
C SER A 96 25.70 -23.90 12.40
N GLU A 97 25.33 -23.71 11.14
CA GLU A 97 25.34 -22.37 10.55
C GLU A 97 24.29 -21.50 11.26
N LEU A 98 24.70 -20.29 11.66
CA LEU A 98 23.85 -19.32 12.33
C LEU A 98 23.82 -18.03 11.54
N MET A 99 22.62 -17.60 11.19
CA MET A 99 22.35 -16.28 10.61
C MET A 99 21.65 -15.42 11.66
N VAL A 100 22.34 -14.38 12.13
CA VAL A 100 21.71 -13.34 12.94
C VAL A 100 20.99 -12.38 12.00
N ILE A 101 19.67 -12.31 12.13
CA ILE A 101 18.84 -11.41 11.34
C ILE A 101 18.84 -10.06 12.07
N ARG A 102 19.25 -9.00 11.39
CA ARG A 102 19.16 -7.62 11.91
C ARG A 102 18.16 -6.82 11.10
N PRO A 103 16.85 -6.94 11.38
CA PRO A 103 15.84 -6.30 10.54
C PRO A 103 16.09 -4.79 10.38
N PHE A 104 16.47 -4.09 11.45
CA PHE A 104 16.72 -2.65 11.43
C PHE A 104 17.96 -2.22 10.63
N ALA A 105 19.00 -3.06 10.54
CA ALA A 105 20.26 -2.72 9.88
C ALA A 105 20.35 -3.25 8.45
N ASP A 106 19.68 -4.38 8.17
CA ASP A 106 19.82 -5.10 6.92
C ASP A 106 18.70 -4.81 5.91
N PHE A 107 17.55 -4.26 6.36
CA PHE A 107 16.36 -4.09 5.52
C PHE A 107 16.62 -3.26 4.26
N ASP A 108 17.41 -2.20 4.37
CA ASP A 108 17.70 -1.27 3.28
C ASP A 108 19.04 -1.54 2.57
N ALA A 109 19.78 -2.57 3.00
CA ALA A 109 21.17 -2.79 2.56
C ALA A 109 21.31 -2.93 1.04
N ARG A 110 20.28 -3.45 0.35
CA ARG A 110 20.26 -3.66 -1.10
C ARG A 110 19.75 -2.47 -1.92
N ILE A 111 19.14 -1.48 -1.27
CA ILE A 111 18.64 -0.26 -1.92
C ILE A 111 19.43 1.00 -1.52
N LYS A 112 20.35 0.86 -0.56
CA LYS A 112 21.29 1.90 -0.16
C LYS A 112 22.06 2.46 -1.38
N GLY A 113 22.10 3.79 -1.48
CA GLY A 113 22.74 4.50 -2.59
C GLY A 113 21.79 4.86 -3.74
N LEU A 114 20.58 4.28 -3.80
CA LEU A 114 19.53 4.80 -4.69
C LEU A 114 18.96 6.11 -4.15
N PHE A 115 18.61 6.11 -2.86
CA PHE A 115 18.13 7.26 -2.10
C PHE A 115 18.33 6.97 -0.60
N GLU A 116 18.19 7.98 0.25
CA GLU A 116 18.22 7.80 1.70
C GLU A 116 16.88 7.23 2.21
N VAL A 117 16.85 5.93 2.50
CA VAL A 117 15.62 5.23 2.93
C VAL A 117 15.02 5.81 4.21
N SER A 118 15.86 6.31 5.12
CA SER A 118 15.44 7.00 6.35
C SER A 118 14.55 8.22 6.08
N ARG A 119 14.66 8.87 4.91
CA ARG A 119 13.81 9.99 4.53
C ARG A 119 12.39 9.53 4.23
N LEU A 120 12.24 8.39 3.54
CA LEU A 120 10.94 7.77 3.26
C LEU A 120 10.28 7.17 4.51
N ALA A 121 11.07 6.77 5.51
CA ALA A 121 10.54 6.24 6.76
C ALA A 121 9.65 7.24 7.50
N SER A 122 9.84 8.54 7.30
CA SER A 122 8.98 9.59 7.88
C SER A 122 7.77 9.96 7.00
N LYS A 123 7.74 9.52 5.74
CA LYS A 123 6.72 9.92 4.77
C LYS A 123 5.42 9.17 5.03
N ARG A 124 4.29 9.89 4.93
CA ARG A 124 2.93 9.37 5.03
C ARG A 124 2.24 9.35 3.68
N VAL A 125 1.78 8.17 3.26
CA VAL A 125 1.08 7.97 1.99
C VAL A 125 -0.34 7.49 2.24
N ALA A 126 -1.33 8.18 1.68
CA ALA A 126 -2.69 7.66 1.60
C ALA A 126 -2.90 6.94 0.26
N ILE A 127 -3.41 5.72 0.29
CA ILE A 127 -3.76 4.94 -0.91
C ILE A 127 -5.27 4.69 -0.86
N ILE A 128 -5.98 5.23 -1.85
CA ILE A 128 -7.43 5.16 -1.96
C ILE A 128 -7.80 4.23 -3.11
N GLY A 129 -8.47 3.13 -2.77
CA GLY A 129 -8.67 1.98 -3.65
C GLY A 129 -7.54 0.96 -3.48
N LEU A 130 -7.86 -0.22 -2.98
CA LEU A 130 -6.95 -1.32 -2.68
C LEU A 130 -7.30 -2.56 -3.50
N GLY A 131 -7.71 -2.37 -4.75
CA GLY A 131 -7.82 -3.44 -5.73
C GLY A 131 -6.46 -3.93 -6.23
N SER A 132 -6.45 -4.50 -7.45
CA SER A 132 -5.23 -5.00 -8.10
C SER A 132 -4.11 -3.94 -8.25
N GLY A 133 -4.47 -2.67 -8.37
CA GLY A 133 -3.54 -1.55 -8.47
C GLY A 133 -2.98 -1.11 -7.12
N GLY A 134 -3.83 -0.53 -6.27
CA GLY A 134 -3.41 0.10 -5.02
C GLY A 134 -2.73 -0.85 -4.04
N ALA A 135 -3.14 -2.12 -3.99
CA ALA A 135 -2.50 -3.10 -3.12
C ALA A 135 -1.07 -3.45 -3.58
N VAL A 136 -0.83 -3.53 -4.90
CA VAL A 136 0.53 -3.64 -5.44
C VAL A 136 1.35 -2.41 -5.09
N VAL A 137 0.80 -1.20 -5.26
CA VAL A 137 1.52 0.04 -4.91
C VAL A 137 1.94 0.05 -3.44
N ALA A 138 1.02 -0.29 -2.53
CA ALA A 138 1.32 -0.35 -1.10
C ALA A 138 2.46 -1.32 -0.78
N THR A 139 2.39 -2.55 -1.31
CA THR A 139 3.40 -3.59 -1.07
C THR A 139 4.78 -3.25 -1.64
N GLN A 140 4.85 -2.47 -2.72
CA GLN A 140 6.13 -2.03 -3.27
C GLN A 140 6.69 -0.83 -2.51
N LEU A 141 5.86 0.18 -2.18
CA LEU A 141 6.31 1.35 -1.45
C LEU A 141 6.82 1.02 -0.04
N VAL A 142 6.19 0.06 0.65
CA VAL A 142 6.67 -0.38 1.97
C VAL A 142 8.06 -1.01 1.88
N ARG A 143 8.36 -1.72 0.78
CA ARG A 143 9.68 -2.31 0.50
C ARG A 143 10.71 -1.26 0.08
N CYS A 144 10.26 -0.11 -0.43
CA CYS A 144 11.11 1.06 -0.64
C CYS A 144 11.39 1.82 0.67
N GLY A 145 10.76 1.44 1.78
CA GLY A 145 10.96 2.04 3.10
C GLY A 145 10.06 3.23 3.41
N VAL A 146 8.93 3.39 2.70
CA VAL A 146 7.86 4.29 3.16
C VAL A 146 7.36 3.81 4.52
N GLY A 147 7.34 4.70 5.51
CA GLY A 147 7.07 4.31 6.90
C GLY A 147 5.62 4.42 7.35
N HIS A 148 4.80 5.30 6.76
CA HIS A 148 3.42 5.50 7.20
C HIS A 148 2.43 5.35 6.04
N PHE A 149 1.40 4.50 6.23
CA PHE A 149 0.34 4.29 5.26
C PHE A 149 -1.03 4.58 5.87
N ARG A 150 -1.89 5.23 5.08
CA ARG A 150 -3.34 5.24 5.27
C ARG A 150 -3.98 4.45 4.13
N LEU A 151 -4.58 3.32 4.46
CA LEU A 151 -5.18 2.40 3.49
C LEU A 151 -6.69 2.59 3.49
N VAL A 152 -7.28 2.94 2.35
CA VAL A 152 -8.71 3.26 2.24
C VAL A 152 -9.38 2.40 1.17
N ASP A 153 -10.30 1.55 1.59
CA ASP A 153 -11.16 0.72 0.74
C ASP A 153 -12.31 0.17 1.59
N PHE A 154 -13.53 0.17 1.06
CA PHE A 154 -14.71 -0.32 1.80
C PHE A 154 -14.96 -1.83 1.59
N ASP A 155 -14.33 -2.44 0.60
CA ASP A 155 -14.61 -3.82 0.21
C ASP A 155 -13.94 -4.85 1.11
N ARG A 156 -14.52 -6.05 1.08
CA ARG A 156 -13.90 -7.29 1.56
C ARG A 156 -13.25 -8.04 0.40
N LEU A 157 -12.32 -8.93 0.74
CA LEU A 157 -11.71 -9.84 -0.21
C LEU A 157 -12.66 -10.98 -0.56
N GLU A 158 -12.92 -11.15 -1.83
CA GLU A 158 -13.66 -12.26 -2.40
C GLU A 158 -12.74 -13.17 -3.23
N VAL A 159 -13.20 -14.41 -3.47
CA VAL A 159 -12.44 -15.43 -4.21
C VAL A 159 -11.99 -14.91 -5.58
N HIS A 160 -12.87 -14.20 -6.29
CA HIS A 160 -12.58 -13.68 -7.62
C HIS A 160 -11.51 -12.58 -7.61
N ASN A 161 -11.28 -11.90 -6.47
CA ASN A 161 -10.21 -10.91 -6.34
C ASN A 161 -8.82 -11.55 -6.30
N ILE A 162 -8.70 -12.76 -5.74
CA ILE A 162 -7.42 -13.43 -5.48
C ILE A 162 -6.62 -13.66 -6.77
N ALA A 163 -7.29 -13.80 -7.91
CA ALA A 163 -6.63 -13.93 -9.20
C ALA A 163 -5.75 -12.73 -9.59
N ARG A 164 -5.96 -11.54 -8.98
CA ARG A 164 -5.22 -10.30 -9.29
C ARG A 164 -4.80 -9.48 -8.08
N HIS A 165 -5.27 -9.82 -6.88
CA HIS A 165 -4.94 -9.11 -5.65
C HIS A 165 -3.64 -9.68 -5.04
N VAL A 166 -2.92 -8.86 -4.26
CA VAL A 166 -1.68 -9.28 -3.59
C VAL A 166 -1.91 -10.16 -2.35
N CYS A 167 -3.12 -10.13 -1.80
CA CYS A 167 -3.55 -11.02 -0.73
C CYS A 167 -3.99 -12.37 -1.30
N ASP A 168 -4.00 -13.39 -0.45
CA ASP A 168 -4.18 -14.78 -0.89
C ASP A 168 -5.45 -15.41 -0.30
N LEU A 169 -5.66 -16.71 -0.58
CA LEU A 169 -6.86 -17.45 -0.17
C LEU A 169 -7.12 -17.41 1.34
N ARG A 170 -6.10 -17.22 2.19
CA ARG A 170 -6.28 -17.15 3.64
C ARG A 170 -6.97 -15.87 4.10
N ASP A 171 -7.03 -14.85 3.25
CA ASP A 171 -7.57 -13.53 3.57
C ASP A 171 -9.02 -13.33 3.10
N ILE A 172 -9.62 -14.34 2.45
CA ILE A 172 -11.01 -14.27 1.97
C ILE A 172 -11.96 -13.89 3.12
N GLY A 173 -12.87 -12.95 2.86
CA GLY A 173 -13.85 -12.42 3.81
C GLY A 173 -13.33 -11.30 4.71
N ARG A 174 -12.02 -11.04 4.76
CA ARG A 174 -11.45 -9.90 5.49
C ARG A 174 -11.62 -8.61 4.68
N TYR A 175 -11.67 -7.46 5.36
CA TYR A 175 -11.53 -6.17 4.67
C TYR A 175 -10.18 -6.08 3.97
N LYS A 176 -10.17 -5.57 2.73
CA LYS A 176 -8.94 -5.40 1.93
C LYS A 176 -7.89 -4.60 2.68
N THR A 177 -8.32 -3.52 3.34
CA THR A 177 -7.48 -2.65 4.18
C THR A 177 -6.73 -3.43 5.27
N ARG A 178 -7.42 -4.28 6.02
CA ARG A 178 -6.88 -5.02 7.17
C ARG A 178 -6.00 -6.19 6.73
N ALA A 179 -6.38 -6.90 5.68
CA ALA A 179 -5.55 -7.96 5.11
C ALA A 179 -4.24 -7.37 4.56
N LEU A 180 -4.33 -6.26 3.82
CA LEU A 180 -3.16 -5.58 3.29
C LEU A 180 -2.27 -4.99 4.39
N ARG A 181 -2.85 -4.39 5.44
CA ARG A 181 -2.11 -3.92 6.63
C ARG A 181 -1.18 -5.00 7.17
N ASP A 182 -1.72 -6.19 7.44
CA ASP A 182 -0.93 -7.29 7.99
C ASP A 182 0.14 -7.76 7.01
N LEU A 183 -0.15 -7.75 5.70
CA LEU A 183 0.85 -8.03 4.66
C LEU A 183 1.99 -6.99 4.65
N LEU A 184 1.68 -5.70 4.81
CA LEU A 184 2.69 -4.63 4.88
C LEU A 184 3.54 -4.75 6.15
N MET A 185 2.93 -5.01 7.30
CA MET A 185 3.64 -5.20 8.58
C MET A 185 4.56 -6.41 8.56
N ASN A 186 4.18 -7.47 7.84
CA ASN A 186 5.07 -8.62 7.58
C ASN A 186 6.19 -8.29 6.58
N SER A 187 6.01 -7.27 5.75
CA SER A 187 7.00 -6.85 4.74
C SER A 187 7.98 -5.81 5.27
N SER A 188 7.66 -5.07 6.33
CA SER A 188 8.55 -4.09 6.96
C SER A 188 8.24 -3.98 8.45
N PRO A 189 9.23 -4.19 9.34
CA PRO A 189 9.00 -4.14 10.79
C PRO A 189 8.83 -2.71 11.34
N PHE A 190 9.00 -1.66 10.52
CA PHE A 190 8.90 -0.26 10.94
C PHE A 190 7.63 0.43 10.44
N VAL A 191 6.85 -0.24 9.59
CA VAL A 191 5.70 0.39 8.95
C VAL A 191 4.58 0.61 9.95
N GLN A 192 4.01 1.80 9.93
CA GLN A 192 2.78 2.15 10.63
C GLN A 192 1.67 2.25 9.60
N VAL A 193 0.53 1.62 9.90
CA VAL A 193 -0.57 1.52 8.95
C VAL A 193 -1.89 1.80 9.66
N GLU A 194 -2.57 2.83 9.19
CA GLU A 194 -3.95 3.16 9.54
C GLU A 194 -4.88 2.63 8.44
N THR A 195 -6.04 2.08 8.83
CA THR A 195 -7.00 1.49 7.90
C THR A 195 -8.35 2.20 8.00
N TYR A 196 -8.96 2.48 6.86
CA TYR A 196 -10.25 3.16 6.74
C TYR A 196 -11.16 2.33 5.83
N GLU A 197 -12.08 1.58 6.44
CA GLU A 197 -13.06 0.73 5.74
C GLU A 197 -14.29 1.53 5.28
N VAL A 198 -14.07 2.54 4.42
CA VAL A 198 -15.10 3.54 4.06
C VAL A 198 -15.11 3.82 2.57
N ASN A 199 -16.30 4.16 2.05
CA ASN A 199 -16.43 4.81 0.76
C ASN A 199 -16.22 6.31 0.97
N ILE A 200 -15.19 6.88 0.34
CA ILE A 200 -14.81 8.29 0.52
C ILE A 200 -15.86 9.27 0.00
N LEU A 201 -16.81 8.82 -0.82
CA LEU A 201 -17.89 9.65 -1.34
C LEU A 201 -19.03 9.84 -0.32
N ASP A 202 -19.15 8.94 0.65
CA ASP A 202 -20.20 9.03 1.67
C ASP A 202 -19.93 10.16 2.69
N ASP A 203 -18.66 10.48 2.93
CA ASP A 203 -18.24 11.56 3.83
C ASP A 203 -16.96 12.28 3.34
N LEU A 204 -17.15 13.45 2.71
CA LEU A 204 -16.05 14.30 2.24
C LEU A 204 -15.26 14.99 3.37
N THR A 205 -15.81 15.05 4.58
CA THR A 205 -15.08 15.54 5.77
C THR A 205 -14.07 14.49 6.21
N LEU A 206 -14.46 13.23 6.21
CA LEU A 206 -13.55 12.12 6.48
C LEU A 206 -12.43 12.03 5.42
N LEU A 207 -12.74 12.21 4.14
CA LEU A 207 -11.71 12.28 3.09
C LEU A 207 -10.67 13.38 3.37
N GLN A 208 -11.13 14.53 3.84
CA GLN A 208 -10.27 15.64 4.25
C GLN A 208 -9.34 15.29 5.42
N GLU A 209 -9.83 14.56 6.41
CA GLU A 209 -9.03 14.06 7.54
C GLU A 209 -8.00 13.02 7.09
N ILE A 210 -8.40 12.09 6.21
CA ILE A 210 -7.51 11.06 5.64
C ILE A 210 -6.36 11.71 4.86
N VAL A 211 -6.62 12.77 4.09
CA VAL A 211 -5.60 13.46 3.30
C VAL A 211 -4.69 14.33 4.17
N GLU A 212 -5.17 14.80 5.33
CA GLU A 212 -4.43 15.75 6.15
C GLU A 212 -3.09 15.20 6.65
N GLY A 213 -2.03 15.96 6.41
CA GLY A 213 -0.67 15.59 6.81
C GLY A 213 -0.08 14.39 6.05
N CYS A 214 -0.66 14.00 4.91
CA CYS A 214 -0.02 13.06 3.98
C CYS A 214 1.00 13.81 3.10
N ASP A 215 2.12 13.16 2.80
CA ASP A 215 3.11 13.64 1.83
C ASP A 215 2.69 13.33 0.38
N LEU A 216 1.85 12.31 0.20
CA LEU A 216 1.33 11.91 -1.10
C LEU A 216 -0.01 11.18 -0.95
N VAL A 217 -0.93 11.45 -1.87
CA VAL A 217 -2.15 10.64 -2.06
C VAL A 217 -2.05 9.87 -3.37
N ILE A 218 -2.40 8.59 -3.34
CA ILE A 218 -2.43 7.71 -4.50
C ILE A 218 -3.88 7.30 -4.75
N ALA A 219 -4.44 7.78 -5.85
CA ALA A 219 -5.79 7.43 -6.29
C ALA A 219 -5.71 6.21 -7.21
N ALA A 220 -6.05 5.05 -6.67
CA ALA A 220 -6.11 3.76 -7.34
C ALA A 220 -7.53 3.15 -7.34
N THR A 221 -8.54 4.02 -7.26
CA THR A 221 -9.96 3.73 -7.42
C THR A 221 -10.35 3.66 -8.89
N ASP A 222 -11.40 2.93 -9.20
CA ASP A 222 -12.01 2.76 -10.51
C ASP A 222 -13.08 3.82 -10.84
N SER A 223 -13.42 4.70 -9.89
CA SER A 223 -14.42 5.75 -10.08
C SER A 223 -13.78 7.12 -10.39
N GLU A 224 -14.20 7.73 -11.51
CA GLU A 224 -13.83 9.10 -11.84
C GLU A 224 -14.37 10.13 -10.83
N GLU A 225 -15.52 9.86 -10.22
CA GLU A 225 -16.08 10.71 -9.16
C GLU A 225 -15.17 10.72 -7.93
N SER A 226 -14.70 9.55 -7.51
CA SER A 226 -13.74 9.41 -6.40
C SER A 226 -12.43 10.14 -6.72
N LYS A 227 -11.89 10.01 -7.94
CA LYS A 227 -10.67 10.73 -8.34
C LYS A 227 -10.89 12.25 -8.35
N MET A 228 -12.06 12.74 -8.75
CA MET A 228 -12.40 14.17 -8.69
C MET A 228 -12.51 14.70 -7.26
N ALA A 229 -13.13 13.94 -6.35
CA ALA A 229 -13.21 14.28 -4.93
C ALA A 229 -11.81 14.35 -4.30
N ILE A 230 -10.97 13.34 -4.55
CA ILE A 230 -9.57 13.30 -4.12
C ILE A 230 -8.82 14.51 -4.66
N ASN A 231 -8.95 14.81 -5.96
CA ASN A 231 -8.30 15.93 -6.60
C ASN A 231 -8.67 17.26 -5.95
N ARG A 232 -9.96 17.48 -5.69
CA ARG A 232 -10.41 18.72 -5.04
C ARG A 232 -9.78 18.88 -3.66
N VAL A 233 -9.80 17.84 -2.83
CA VAL A 233 -9.26 17.89 -1.47
C VAL A 233 -7.74 18.05 -1.47
N CYS A 234 -7.02 17.25 -2.26
CA CYS A 234 -5.57 17.32 -2.37
C CYS A 234 -5.11 18.69 -2.89
N TRP A 235 -5.77 19.21 -3.92
CA TRP A 235 -5.47 20.52 -4.48
C TRP A 235 -5.66 21.64 -3.46
N GLN A 236 -6.78 21.63 -2.73
CA GLN A 236 -7.08 22.63 -1.70
C GLN A 236 -6.05 22.61 -0.55
N ARG A 237 -5.54 21.43 -0.18
CA ARG A 237 -4.54 21.25 0.89
C ARG A 237 -3.10 21.38 0.40
N GLY A 238 -2.87 21.53 -0.90
CA GLY A 238 -1.53 21.54 -1.49
C GLY A 238 -0.79 20.20 -1.35
N ILE A 239 -1.52 19.09 -1.22
CA ILE A 239 -0.95 17.75 -1.11
C ILE A 239 -0.77 17.15 -2.51
N PRO A 240 0.43 16.65 -2.87
CA PRO A 240 0.65 15.95 -4.12
C PRO A 240 -0.27 14.74 -4.28
N ALA A 241 -0.67 14.44 -5.51
CA ALA A 241 -1.48 13.28 -5.83
C ALA A 241 -1.03 12.59 -7.12
N VAL A 242 -1.07 11.27 -7.14
CA VAL A 242 -0.85 10.45 -8.33
C VAL A 242 -2.06 9.57 -8.58
N TYR A 243 -2.54 9.55 -9.81
CA TYR A 243 -3.75 8.86 -10.23
C TYR A 243 -3.35 7.74 -11.17
N GLY A 244 -3.88 6.54 -10.94
CA GLY A 244 -3.73 5.42 -11.86
C GLY A 244 -5.07 4.98 -12.43
N ALA A 245 -5.06 4.53 -13.68
CA ALA A 245 -6.18 3.88 -14.33
C ALA A 245 -5.69 2.67 -15.12
N ALA A 246 -6.41 1.56 -15.04
CA ALA A 246 -6.25 0.44 -15.96
C ALA A 246 -7.43 0.46 -16.93
N TYR A 247 -7.16 0.28 -18.21
CA TYR A 247 -8.19 0.17 -19.23
C TYR A 247 -8.77 -1.24 -19.25
N ASN A 248 -9.87 -1.39 -20.00
CA ASN A 248 -10.60 -2.63 -20.21
C ASN A 248 -9.67 -3.81 -20.45
N ARG A 249 -9.94 -4.93 -19.77
CA ARG A 249 -9.12 -6.16 -19.82
C ARG A 249 -7.61 -5.97 -19.58
N ALA A 250 -7.23 -4.85 -18.95
CA ALA A 250 -5.87 -4.38 -18.77
C ALA A 250 -5.04 -4.35 -20.07
N PHE A 251 -5.63 -4.06 -21.24
CA PHE A 251 -4.85 -3.93 -22.49
C PHE A 251 -3.84 -2.77 -22.42
N GLY A 252 -4.10 -1.79 -21.56
CA GLY A 252 -3.22 -0.68 -21.22
C GLY A 252 -3.74 0.06 -20.00
N GLY A 253 -3.14 1.19 -19.69
CA GLY A 253 -3.55 2.09 -18.63
C GLY A 253 -2.74 3.37 -18.62
N ASP A 254 -3.00 4.22 -17.65
CA ASP A 254 -2.28 5.47 -17.49
C ASP A 254 -2.01 5.84 -16.03
N VAL A 255 -1.02 6.72 -15.88
CA VAL A 255 -0.65 7.34 -14.63
C VAL A 255 -0.53 8.84 -14.84
N PHE A 256 -1.30 9.61 -14.08
CA PHE A 256 -1.25 11.06 -14.06
C PHE A 256 -0.71 11.58 -12.72
N ARG A 257 0.21 12.53 -12.74
CA ARG A 257 0.87 13.09 -11.55
C ARG A 257 0.56 14.57 -11.40
N VAL A 258 0.08 14.94 -10.21
CA VAL A 258 -0.02 16.33 -9.73
C VAL A 258 0.95 16.48 -8.58
N ALA A 259 2.12 17.06 -8.84
CA ALA A 259 3.19 17.16 -7.84
C ALA A 259 3.23 18.53 -7.14
N SER A 260 2.65 19.55 -7.75
CA SER A 260 2.63 20.91 -7.20
C SER A 260 1.40 21.71 -7.65
N SER A 261 1.14 22.84 -7.00
CA SER A 261 0.05 23.77 -7.35
C SER A 261 0.25 24.52 -8.68
N THR A 262 1.43 24.39 -9.29
CA THR A 262 1.69 24.91 -10.64
C THR A 262 1.32 23.92 -11.74
N ASP A 263 1.15 22.64 -11.41
CA ASP A 263 0.82 21.59 -12.37
C ASP A 263 -0.66 21.67 -12.80
N ALA A 264 -0.98 21.01 -13.91
CA ALA A 264 -2.35 20.66 -14.22
C ALA A 264 -2.92 19.75 -13.11
N CYS A 265 -4.13 20.05 -12.62
CA CYS A 265 -4.82 19.16 -11.69
C CYS A 265 -5.56 18.04 -12.43
N TYR A 266 -6.12 17.05 -11.72
CA TYR A 266 -6.84 15.94 -12.34
C TYR A 266 -8.04 16.40 -13.19
N ALA A 267 -8.72 17.48 -12.81
CA ALA A 267 -9.79 18.05 -13.62
C ALA A 267 -9.29 18.62 -14.97
N CYS A 268 -8.09 19.20 -15.01
CA CYS A 268 -7.48 19.62 -16.29
C CYS A 268 -7.20 18.40 -17.18
N PHE A 269 -6.60 17.37 -16.58
CA PHE A 269 -6.30 16.10 -17.24
C PHE A 269 -7.56 15.44 -17.82
N HIS A 270 -8.59 15.25 -17.00
CA HIS A 270 -9.83 14.62 -17.43
C HIS A 270 -10.48 15.34 -18.61
N THR A 271 -10.50 16.68 -18.61
CA THR A 271 -11.01 17.45 -19.76
C THR A 271 -10.15 17.25 -21.01
N VAL A 272 -8.81 17.29 -20.89
CA VAL A 272 -7.91 17.07 -22.04
C VAL A 272 -8.08 15.66 -22.62
N VAL A 273 -8.16 14.63 -21.79
CA VAL A 273 -8.38 13.25 -22.27
C VAL A 273 -9.70 13.16 -23.02
N ALA A 274 -10.78 13.72 -22.46
CA ALA A 274 -12.09 13.71 -23.09
C ALA A 274 -12.12 14.46 -24.44
N GLU A 275 -11.43 15.60 -24.54
CA GLU A 275 -11.37 16.42 -25.76
C GLU A 275 -10.52 15.78 -26.88
N PHE A 276 -9.38 15.18 -26.55
CA PHE A 276 -8.38 14.78 -27.54
C PHE A 276 -8.40 13.29 -27.91
N PHE A 277 -8.73 12.41 -26.96
CA PHE A 277 -8.57 10.96 -27.15
C PHE A 277 -9.90 10.22 -27.29
N GLY A 278 -11.01 10.84 -26.88
CA GLY A 278 -12.29 10.14 -26.70
C GLY A 278 -12.20 9.07 -25.60
N PRO A 279 -13.31 8.40 -25.24
CA PRO A 279 -13.23 7.26 -24.33
C PRO A 279 -12.40 6.13 -24.97
N PRO A 280 -11.62 5.36 -24.19
CA PRO A 280 -11.00 4.15 -24.70
C PRO A 280 -12.08 3.20 -25.25
N PRO A 281 -11.76 2.33 -26.23
CA PRO A 281 -12.74 1.43 -26.82
C PRO A 281 -13.43 0.58 -25.74
N ALA A 282 -14.76 0.55 -25.75
CA ALA A 282 -15.50 -0.47 -25.02
C ALA A 282 -15.08 -1.85 -25.57
N ALA A 283 -14.92 -2.84 -24.69
CA ALA A 283 -14.64 -4.21 -25.12
C ALA A 283 -15.71 -4.62 -26.13
N THR A 284 -15.31 -4.98 -27.35
CA THR A 284 -16.25 -5.52 -28.33
C THR A 284 -16.79 -6.86 -27.81
N ASP A 285 -18.09 -7.12 -28.03
CA ASP A 285 -18.81 -8.36 -27.66
C ASP A 285 -18.17 -9.64 -28.22
N ASP A 286 -17.17 -9.53 -29.11
CA ASP A 286 -16.60 -10.62 -29.90
C ASP A 286 -15.75 -11.63 -29.11
N PHE A 287 -15.38 -11.37 -27.85
CA PHE A 287 -14.51 -12.26 -27.09
C PHE A 287 -14.95 -12.49 -25.63
N SER A 288 -16.24 -12.76 -25.42
CA SER A 288 -16.75 -13.38 -24.19
C SER A 288 -17.13 -14.87 -24.38
N PRO A 289 -16.24 -15.77 -24.87
CA PRO A 289 -16.55 -17.20 -24.92
C PRO A 289 -16.45 -17.77 -23.50
N GLY A 290 -17.54 -17.66 -22.73
CA GLY A 290 -17.63 -18.23 -21.38
C GLY A 290 -18.82 -17.79 -20.53
N TYR A 291 -19.45 -16.66 -20.85
CA TYR A 291 -20.53 -16.06 -20.04
C TYR A 291 -21.88 -16.04 -20.75
N ALA A 292 -22.30 -17.18 -21.31
CA ALA A 292 -23.58 -17.34 -22.00
C ALA A 292 -24.72 -17.83 -21.09
N ASP A 293 -24.60 -17.65 -19.76
CA ASP A 293 -25.72 -17.91 -18.83
C ASP A 293 -26.30 -16.59 -18.31
N PRO A 294 -27.39 -16.09 -18.92
CA PRO A 294 -28.07 -14.86 -18.49
C PRO A 294 -28.67 -14.94 -17.08
N SER A 295 -28.70 -16.13 -16.44
CA SER A 295 -29.16 -16.26 -15.06
C SER A 295 -28.13 -15.85 -13.99
N GLN A 296 -26.88 -15.59 -14.39
CA GLN A 296 -25.80 -15.12 -13.50
C GLN A 296 -25.45 -13.62 -13.66
N MET A 297 -26.21 -12.87 -14.47
CA MET A 297 -25.85 -11.50 -14.92
C MET A 297 -26.29 -10.34 -14.01
N ALA A 298 -26.53 -10.55 -12.71
CA ALA A 298 -27.00 -9.47 -11.83
C ALA A 298 -25.88 -8.71 -11.11
N ASP A 299 -24.72 -9.33 -10.85
CA ASP A 299 -23.72 -8.75 -9.95
C ASP A 299 -22.32 -8.68 -10.61
N LEU A 300 -21.90 -7.46 -10.96
CA LEU A 300 -20.53 -7.00 -11.27
C LEU A 300 -19.73 -7.79 -12.33
N ILE A 301 -19.76 -7.32 -13.59
CA ILE A 301 -18.80 -7.76 -14.61
C ILE A 301 -17.48 -7.00 -14.41
N ALA A 302 -16.67 -7.45 -13.45
CA ALA A 302 -15.25 -7.09 -13.43
C ALA A 302 -14.59 -7.68 -14.68
N GLU A 303 -14.18 -6.83 -15.63
CA GLU A 303 -13.64 -7.32 -16.89
C GLU A 303 -12.34 -8.15 -16.70
N PRO A 304 -12.17 -9.24 -17.47
CA PRO A 304 -11.05 -10.16 -17.31
C PRO A 304 -9.75 -9.50 -17.78
N GLY A 305 -8.83 -9.29 -16.84
CA GLY A 305 -7.44 -8.92 -17.11
C GLY A 305 -6.48 -9.88 -16.41
N LEU A 306 -5.27 -10.04 -16.92
CA LEU A 306 -4.24 -10.82 -16.24
C LEU A 306 -3.69 -10.03 -15.04
N ALA A 307 -3.29 -10.73 -13.97
CA ALA A 307 -2.60 -10.11 -12.84
C ALA A 307 -1.33 -9.37 -13.27
N MET A 308 -0.60 -9.95 -14.23
CA MET A 308 0.61 -9.35 -14.79
C MET A 308 0.31 -8.02 -15.51
N ASP A 309 -0.73 -7.99 -16.35
CA ASP A 309 -1.11 -6.82 -17.14
C ASP A 309 -1.50 -5.64 -16.24
N ALA A 310 -2.35 -5.90 -15.23
CA ALA A 310 -2.70 -4.91 -14.22
C ALA A 310 -1.49 -4.52 -13.35
N GLY A 311 -0.65 -5.49 -13.01
CA GLY A 311 0.56 -5.31 -12.22
C GLY A 311 1.59 -4.39 -12.90
N MET A 312 1.75 -4.45 -14.22
CA MET A 312 2.65 -3.54 -14.94
C MET A 312 2.22 -2.08 -14.77
N ILE A 313 0.93 -1.80 -14.91
CA ILE A 313 0.36 -0.46 -14.72
C ILE A 313 0.54 -0.01 -13.26
N ALA A 314 0.28 -0.91 -12.30
CA ALA A 314 0.48 -0.64 -10.88
C ALA A 314 1.95 -0.37 -10.52
N LEU A 315 2.91 -1.04 -11.16
CA LEU A 315 4.34 -0.80 -10.99
C LEU A 315 4.78 0.55 -11.57
N ILE A 316 4.18 0.99 -12.68
CA ILE A 316 4.39 2.35 -13.21
C ILE A 316 3.83 3.37 -12.22
N LEU A 317 2.60 3.16 -11.71
CA LEU A 317 2.01 4.00 -10.68
C LEU A 317 2.90 4.10 -9.44
N THR A 318 3.43 2.97 -8.98
CA THR A 318 4.40 2.89 -7.88
C THR A 318 5.65 3.71 -8.17
N ARG A 319 6.23 3.57 -9.38
CA ARG A 319 7.44 4.31 -9.76
C ARG A 319 7.20 5.81 -9.75
N VAL A 320 6.06 6.26 -10.27
CA VAL A 320 5.69 7.68 -10.28
C VAL A 320 5.46 8.19 -8.86
N ALA A 321 4.77 7.42 -8.02
CA ALA A 321 4.58 7.75 -6.60
C ALA A 321 5.90 7.88 -5.86
N LEU A 322 6.81 6.92 -6.01
CA LEU A 322 8.14 6.94 -5.42
C LEU A 322 8.94 8.17 -5.87
N LEU A 323 8.98 8.46 -7.18
CA LEU A 323 9.69 9.64 -7.69
C LEU A 323 9.08 10.94 -7.17
N THR A 324 7.77 10.99 -6.96
CA THR A 324 7.09 12.16 -6.36
C THR A 324 7.50 12.37 -4.91
N LEU A 325 7.57 11.29 -4.11
CA LEU A 325 8.05 11.32 -2.71
C LEU A 325 9.53 11.67 -2.58
N LEU A 326 10.32 11.46 -3.63
CA LEU A 326 11.76 11.72 -3.64
C LEU A 326 12.13 13.13 -4.13
N ARG A 327 11.17 13.98 -4.51
CA ARG A 327 11.48 15.32 -5.07
C ARG A 327 12.20 16.24 -4.09
N ASP A 328 12.03 16.05 -2.79
CA ASP A 328 12.72 16.75 -1.71
C ASP A 328 13.85 15.94 -1.07
N VAL A 329 14.23 14.83 -1.70
CA VAL A 329 15.24 13.87 -1.21
C VAL A 329 16.37 13.74 -2.22
N GLN A 330 17.62 13.70 -1.73
CA GLN A 330 18.75 13.39 -2.59
C GLN A 330 18.65 11.94 -3.09
N THR A 331 18.60 11.76 -4.41
CA THR A 331 18.40 10.47 -5.06
C THR A 331 19.25 10.36 -6.31
N SER A 332 19.69 9.14 -6.65
CA SER A 332 20.29 8.82 -7.95
C SER A 332 19.27 8.43 -9.00
N LEU A 333 17.99 8.30 -8.61
CA LEU A 333 16.91 8.03 -9.54
C LEU A 333 16.52 9.32 -10.28
N PRO A 334 16.63 9.36 -11.62
CA PRO A 334 16.17 10.52 -12.38
C PRO A 334 14.65 10.63 -12.33
N ASP A 335 14.14 11.85 -12.15
CA ASP A 335 12.72 12.15 -12.36
C ASP A 335 12.43 12.31 -13.86
N PHE A 336 11.17 12.20 -14.24
CA PHE A 336 10.67 12.48 -15.58
C PHE A 336 9.95 13.84 -15.60
N THR A 337 9.98 14.52 -16.75
CA THR A 337 9.41 15.87 -16.89
C THR A 337 7.89 15.85 -17.07
N SER A 338 7.38 14.82 -17.75
CA SER A 338 5.96 14.72 -18.04
C SER A 338 5.10 14.53 -16.79
N ASN A 339 3.81 14.84 -16.90
CA ASN A 339 2.82 14.60 -15.86
C ASN A 339 1.80 13.51 -16.23
N TRP A 340 1.85 12.98 -17.45
CA TRP A 340 1.01 11.87 -17.88
C TRP A 340 1.84 10.80 -18.59
N ILE A 341 1.68 9.55 -18.15
CA ILE A 341 2.27 8.36 -18.77
C ILE A 341 1.15 7.42 -19.17
N LEU A 342 1.15 6.99 -20.42
CA LEU A 342 0.31 5.94 -20.96
C LEU A 342 1.17 4.70 -21.17
N PHE A 343 0.62 3.53 -20.85
CA PHE A 343 1.28 2.25 -21.07
C PHE A 343 0.35 1.24 -21.70
N GLY A 344 0.77 0.65 -22.82
CA GLY A 344 0.03 -0.38 -23.54
C GLY A 344 0.66 -1.75 -23.35
N ASN A 345 -0.05 -2.67 -22.70
CA ASN A 345 0.33 -4.09 -22.68
C ASN A 345 0.22 -4.70 -24.08
N ARG A 346 -0.74 -4.23 -24.89
CA ARG A 346 -1.06 -4.76 -26.22
C ARG A 346 -1.12 -3.63 -27.26
N ALA A 347 -0.97 -4.00 -28.54
CA ALA A 347 -1.17 -3.08 -29.66
C ALA A 347 -2.68 -2.87 -29.89
N GLU A 348 -3.26 -1.93 -29.14
CA GLU A 348 -4.69 -1.64 -29.12
C GLU A 348 -4.92 -0.13 -28.89
N TRP A 349 -5.99 0.42 -29.46
CA TRP A 349 -6.35 1.84 -29.38
C TRP A 349 -5.24 2.78 -29.90
N ILE A 350 -4.56 3.50 -29.01
CA ILE A 350 -3.47 4.43 -29.35
C ILE A 350 -2.10 3.75 -29.42
N PHE A 351 -1.98 2.53 -28.88
CA PHE A 351 -0.72 1.80 -28.83
C PHE A 351 -0.49 1.01 -30.13
N GLN A 352 0.65 1.24 -30.77
CA GLN A 352 1.03 0.61 -32.05
C GLN A 352 1.74 -0.72 -31.87
N LYS A 353 2.28 -0.99 -30.67
CA LYS A 353 3.00 -2.23 -30.34
C LYS A 353 2.81 -2.61 -28.87
N PRO A 354 2.97 -3.90 -28.50
CA PRO A 354 2.98 -4.32 -27.10
C PRO A 354 4.11 -3.65 -26.31
N LEU A 355 3.86 -3.42 -25.02
CA LEU A 355 4.79 -2.82 -24.05
C LEU A 355 5.26 -1.41 -24.45
N GLU A 356 4.36 -0.63 -25.04
CA GLU A 356 4.62 0.75 -25.46
C GLU A 356 4.32 1.75 -24.35
N SER A 357 5.22 2.72 -24.14
CA SER A 357 5.02 3.85 -23.23
C SER A 357 4.94 5.15 -24.02
N ILE A 358 3.94 5.98 -23.72
CA ILE A 358 3.77 7.32 -24.30
C ILE A 358 3.78 8.33 -23.15
N PHE A 359 4.55 9.41 -23.29
CA PHE A 359 4.70 10.45 -22.29
C PHE A 359 4.11 11.75 -22.83
N ILE A 360 3.24 12.38 -22.05
CA ILE A 360 2.49 13.57 -22.46
C ILE A 360 2.54 14.62 -21.34
N ASP A 361 2.68 15.88 -21.74
CA ASP A 361 2.55 17.04 -20.88
C ASP A 361 1.15 17.63 -20.99
N VAL A 362 0.38 17.50 -19.92
CA VAL A 362 -0.95 18.10 -19.79
C VAL A 362 -0.80 19.50 -19.19
N PRO A 363 -1.16 20.56 -19.91
CA PRO A 363 -1.06 21.92 -19.40
C PRO A 363 -2.17 22.25 -18.41
N LYS A 364 -1.87 23.16 -17.47
CA LYS A 364 -2.88 23.72 -16.57
C LYS A 364 -3.87 24.55 -17.39
N ARG A 365 -5.17 24.29 -17.22
CA ARG A 365 -6.21 24.98 -17.98
C ARG A 365 -6.62 26.32 -17.35
N PRO A 366 -6.79 27.38 -18.15
CA PRO A 366 -7.22 28.69 -17.65
C PRO A 366 -8.67 28.70 -17.17
N ASP A 367 -9.49 27.76 -17.65
CA ASP A 367 -10.91 27.59 -17.31
C ASP A 367 -11.14 26.40 -16.35
N CYS A 368 -10.12 25.95 -15.62
CA CYS A 368 -10.32 24.82 -14.71
C CYS A 368 -11.13 25.21 -13.47
N PRO A 369 -12.25 24.53 -13.14
CA PRO A 369 -13.07 24.85 -11.97
C PRO A 369 -12.39 24.50 -10.64
N VAL A 370 -11.31 23.70 -10.65
CA VAL A 370 -10.57 23.32 -9.44
C VAL A 370 -9.33 24.18 -9.27
N CYS A 371 -8.40 24.13 -10.23
CA CYS A 371 -7.10 24.79 -10.08
C CYS A 371 -7.03 26.23 -10.57
N ASN A 372 -8.11 26.73 -11.18
CA ASN A 372 -8.26 28.14 -11.56
C ASN A 372 -9.70 28.65 -11.31
N TYR A 373 -10.27 28.29 -10.16
CA TYR A 373 -11.66 28.57 -9.80
C TYR A 373 -12.07 30.04 -10.02
N THR A 374 -11.21 31.01 -9.67
CA THR A 374 -11.52 32.44 -9.83
C THR A 374 -11.73 32.84 -11.28
N ALA A 375 -10.85 32.38 -12.18
CA ALA A 375 -10.99 32.63 -13.61
C ALA A 375 -12.18 31.85 -14.18
N TYR A 376 -12.38 30.60 -13.76
CA TYR A 376 -13.54 29.79 -14.17
C TYR A 376 -14.87 30.48 -13.82
N ALA A 377 -15.02 30.94 -12.57
CA ALA A 377 -16.21 31.65 -12.10
C ALA A 377 -16.41 32.94 -12.92
N SER A 378 -15.35 33.70 -13.15
CA SER A 378 -15.42 34.94 -13.95
C SER A 378 -15.85 34.70 -15.39
N LEU A 379 -15.31 33.65 -16.03
CA LEU A 379 -15.61 33.28 -17.42
C LEU A 379 -17.04 32.74 -17.60
N ASN A 380 -17.53 31.92 -16.66
CA ASN A 380 -18.80 31.22 -16.81
C ASN A 380 -19.99 31.97 -16.19
N LEU A 381 -19.78 32.71 -15.11
CA LEU A 381 -20.84 33.48 -14.44
C LEU A 381 -20.90 34.92 -14.96
N GLY A 382 -19.83 35.43 -15.59
CA GLY A 382 -19.73 36.83 -15.97
C GLY A 382 -19.60 37.77 -14.76
N MET A 383 -19.23 37.23 -13.59
CA MET A 383 -19.16 37.92 -12.29
C MET A 383 -17.87 37.51 -11.58
N SER A 384 -17.30 38.40 -10.76
CA SER A 384 -16.18 38.03 -9.87
C SER A 384 -16.59 36.99 -8.82
N VAL A 385 -15.61 36.32 -8.20
CA VAL A 385 -15.87 35.30 -7.17
C VAL A 385 -16.64 35.87 -5.97
N ASP A 386 -16.31 37.08 -5.55
CA ASP A 386 -16.99 37.71 -4.41
C ASP A 386 -18.45 38.05 -4.78
N GLU A 387 -18.70 38.58 -5.98
CA GLU A 387 -20.05 38.83 -6.48
C GLU A 387 -20.87 37.53 -6.62
N ALA A 388 -20.24 36.44 -7.10
CA ALA A 388 -20.87 35.13 -7.19
C ALA A 388 -21.20 34.57 -5.80
N ARG A 389 -20.30 34.73 -4.82
CA ARG A 389 -20.51 34.30 -3.42
C ARG A 389 -21.66 35.09 -2.77
N ASP A 390 -21.66 36.41 -2.93
CA ASP A 390 -22.71 37.27 -2.37
C ASP A 390 -24.07 36.99 -3.01
N THR A 391 -24.09 36.74 -4.32
CA THR A 391 -25.30 36.35 -5.04
C THR A 391 -25.81 34.99 -4.58
N ALA A 392 -24.93 33.99 -4.42
CA ALA A 392 -25.30 32.69 -3.87
C ALA A 392 -25.83 32.78 -2.44
N HIS A 393 -25.18 33.57 -1.57
CA HIS A 393 -25.67 33.82 -0.22
C HIS A 393 -27.06 34.46 -0.20
N ARG A 394 -27.30 35.45 -1.06
CA ARG A 394 -28.60 36.10 -1.18
C ARG A 394 -29.68 35.13 -1.64
N ILE A 395 -29.42 34.34 -2.69
CA ILE A 395 -30.34 33.31 -3.18
C ILE A 395 -30.63 32.28 -2.09
N LEU A 396 -29.61 31.79 -1.39
CA LEU A 396 -29.77 30.81 -0.30
C LEU A 396 -30.60 31.36 0.87
N GLN A 397 -30.54 32.66 1.15
CA GLN A 397 -31.38 33.32 2.15
C GLN A 397 -32.84 33.50 1.70
N GLU A 398 -33.07 33.60 0.39
CA GLU A 398 -34.40 33.74 -0.22
C GLU A 398 -35.10 32.39 -0.47
N LEU A 399 -34.36 31.28 -0.46
CA LEU A 399 -34.96 29.95 -0.58
C LEU A 399 -35.85 29.66 0.64
N PRO A 400 -37.08 29.14 0.43
CA PRO A 400 -37.92 28.72 1.54
C PRO A 400 -37.17 27.65 2.36
N GLN A 401 -37.11 27.85 3.68
CA GLN A 401 -36.53 26.88 4.61
C GLN A 401 -37.28 25.54 4.42
N ILE A 402 -36.60 24.58 3.80
CA ILE A 402 -37.13 23.22 3.67
C ILE A 402 -37.03 22.60 5.07
N ASP A 403 -38.17 22.32 5.70
CA ASP A 403 -38.22 21.59 6.96
C ASP A 403 -37.81 20.14 6.71
N ILE A 404 -36.55 19.83 6.99
CA ILE A 404 -35.94 18.51 6.78
C ILE A 404 -36.43 17.51 7.84
N SER A 405 -37.11 17.97 8.90
CA SER A 405 -37.64 17.09 9.95
C SER A 405 -38.69 16.10 9.46
N SER A 406 -39.34 16.38 8.31
CA SER A 406 -40.36 15.52 7.72
C SER A 406 -39.84 14.45 6.74
N ARG A 407 -38.51 14.36 6.53
CA ARG A 407 -37.88 13.41 5.58
C ARG A 407 -36.83 12.50 6.20
N ILE A 408 -36.84 12.32 7.52
CA ILE A 408 -36.13 11.22 8.15
C ILE A 408 -36.92 9.94 7.84
N HIS A 409 -36.40 9.13 6.92
CA HIS A 409 -36.86 7.75 6.72
C HIS A 409 -36.90 7.03 8.08
N PRO A 410 -37.96 6.26 8.40
CA PRO A 410 -38.00 5.52 9.65
C PRO A 410 -36.92 4.44 9.61
N HIS A 411 -35.87 4.62 10.42
CA HIS A 411 -34.97 3.53 10.76
C HIS A 411 -35.77 2.44 11.49
N TYR A 412 -35.65 1.21 10.99
CA TYR A 412 -35.75 -0.08 11.67
C TYR A 412 -36.39 -0.06 13.07
N SER A 413 -37.56 -0.68 13.19
CA SER A 413 -38.15 -1.07 14.47
C SER A 413 -37.28 -2.13 15.16
N GLU A 414 -37.08 -1.98 16.47
CA GLU A 414 -36.35 -2.88 17.38
C GLU A 414 -36.95 -4.30 17.53
N GLU A 415 -37.90 -4.72 16.68
CA GLU A 415 -38.56 -6.04 16.73
C GLU A 415 -37.90 -7.13 15.86
N GLU A 416 -36.80 -6.83 15.16
CA GLU A 416 -36.01 -7.83 14.39
C GLU A 416 -34.58 -8.02 14.95
N ARG A 417 -34.49 -8.26 16.27
CA ARG A 417 -33.35 -8.92 16.93
C ARG A 417 -33.85 -10.15 17.66
#